data_AF-K8MMT7-F1
#
_entry.id   AF-K8MMT7-F1
#
_cell.length_a   1.000
_cell.length_b   1.000
_cell.length_c   1.000
_cell.angle_alpha   90.00
_cell.angle_beta   90.00
_cell.angle_gamma   90.00
#
_symmetry.space_group_name_H-M   'P 1'
#
loop_
_entity.id
_entity.type
_entity.pdbx_description
1 polymer ?
#
loop_
_entity_poly.entity_id
_entity_poly.type
_entity_poly.pdbx_seq_one_letter_code
_entity_poly.pdbx_strand_id
1 'polypeptide(L)'
;MRNKVAKIIAIVIVFIFGGAYIYNKLTKPSLGPKTAKLYQHGFQLLEEQLGTYIKEYYSGVEKIEFSPIYVTEEGSTFSNVYIRPTIYDKHGNKATLGTPINNYNPSSFGIVSHVILNFDGDGNEAIDLKDSKGNNIDVSKAQHLPDVAKLTRESSTDGNIKSLVDNGQLKGVVKDAKGSPDAEIVYNVNLSKANE
;
A
#
# COMPACT_ATOMS: atom_id res chain seq x y z
N MET A 1 35.54 8.50 38.82
CA MET A 1 35.34 8.16 37.39
C MET A 1 34.06 7.37 37.14
N ARG A 2 33.70 6.38 37.99
CA ARG A 2 32.45 5.58 37.88
C ARG A 2 31.16 6.40 37.69
N ASN A 3 31.03 7.53 38.37
CA ASN A 3 29.83 8.38 38.32
C ASN A 3 29.72 9.22 37.03
N LYS A 4 30.84 9.49 36.34
CA LYS A 4 30.84 10.19 35.05
C LYS A 4 30.46 9.23 33.91
N VAL A 5 30.99 8.01 33.95
CA VAL A 5 30.64 6.95 32.99
C VAL A 5 29.16 6.56 33.13
N ALA A 6 28.65 6.40 34.35
CA ALA A 6 27.23 6.13 34.59
C ALA A 6 26.30 7.24 34.07
N LYS A 7 26.68 8.52 34.21
CA LYS A 7 25.92 9.65 33.64
C LYS A 7 25.93 9.64 32.11
N ILE A 8 27.07 9.33 31.47
CA ILE A 8 27.16 9.22 30.02
C ILE A 8 26.28 8.06 29.51
N ILE A 9 26.32 6.90 30.16
CA ILE A 9 25.47 5.76 29.83
C ILE A 9 23.99 6.13 29.95
N ALA A 10 23.59 6.79 31.04
CA ALA A 10 22.20 7.22 31.24
C ALA A 10 21.74 8.20 30.14
N ILE A 11 22.59 9.15 29.74
CA ILE A 11 22.31 10.09 28.65
C ILE A 11 22.12 9.34 27.33
N VAL A 12 23.02 8.40 27.00
CA VAL A 12 22.92 7.57 25.79
C VAL A 12 21.62 6.75 25.78
N ILE A 13 21.26 6.13 26.91
CA ILE A 13 19.99 5.40 27.05
C ILE A 13 18.79 6.34 26.80
N VAL A 14 18.76 7.52 27.42
CA VAL A 14 17.66 8.49 27.21
C VAL A 14 17.59 8.93 25.75
N PHE A 15 18.70 9.15 25.06
CA PHE A 15 18.68 9.51 23.63
C PHE A 15 18.20 8.36 22.74
N ILE A 16 18.62 7.13 23.01
CA ILE A 16 18.18 5.96 22.23
C ILE A 16 16.69 5.69 22.46
N PHE A 17 16.25 5.56 23.72
CA PHE A 17 14.86 5.22 24.04
C PHE A 17 13.92 6.41 23.84
N GLY A 18 14.33 7.63 24.21
CA GLY A 18 13.56 8.85 23.97
C GLY A 18 13.44 9.16 22.49
N GLY A 19 14.52 8.99 21.71
CA GLY A 19 14.50 9.12 20.26
C GLY A 19 13.57 8.10 19.59
N ALA A 20 13.67 6.82 19.98
CA ALA A 20 12.78 5.77 19.47
C ALA A 20 11.31 6.00 19.84
N TYR A 21 11.04 6.49 21.04
CA TYR A 21 9.70 6.84 21.48
C TYR A 21 9.12 7.99 20.66
N ILE A 22 9.88 9.09 20.49
CA ILE A 22 9.46 10.23 19.67
C ILE A 22 9.25 9.79 18.21
N TYR A 23 10.18 9.04 17.64
CA TYR A 23 10.06 8.51 16.28
C TYR A 23 8.79 7.68 16.11
N ASN A 24 8.52 6.71 17.00
CA ASN A 24 7.30 5.91 16.94
C ASN A 24 6.04 6.77 17.09
N LYS A 25 6.04 7.75 18.00
CA LYS A 25 4.89 8.65 18.19
C LYS A 25 4.61 9.52 16.96
N LEU A 26 5.66 9.95 16.26
CA LEU A 26 5.55 10.79 15.06
C LEU A 26 5.20 10.00 13.80
N THR A 27 5.63 8.73 13.69
CA THR A 27 5.52 7.96 12.45
C THR A 27 4.47 6.86 12.47
N LYS A 28 4.11 6.30 13.64
CA LYS A 28 3.11 5.23 13.73
C LYS A 28 1.72 5.78 14.04
N PRO A 29 0.68 5.32 13.32
CA PRO A 29 -0.68 5.75 13.61
C PRO A 29 -1.17 5.18 14.95
N SER A 30 -2.03 5.94 15.63
CA SER A 30 -2.62 5.51 16.90
C SER A 30 -3.78 4.53 16.68
N LEU A 31 -3.47 3.29 16.31
CA LEU A 31 -4.45 2.21 16.08
C LEU A 31 -4.44 1.18 17.22
N GLY A 32 -5.63 0.69 17.59
CA GLY A 32 -5.75 -0.48 18.44
C GLY A 32 -5.21 -1.75 17.73
N PRO A 33 -4.69 -2.75 18.46
CA PRO A 33 -4.10 -3.95 17.85
C PRO A 33 -5.02 -4.68 16.87
N LYS A 34 -6.33 -4.71 17.17
CA LYS A 34 -7.35 -5.34 16.32
C LYS A 34 -7.51 -4.64 14.97
N THR A 35 -7.58 -3.31 14.98
CA THR A 35 -7.68 -2.49 13.75
C THR A 35 -6.39 -2.54 12.95
N ALA A 36 -5.23 -2.48 13.62
CA ALA A 36 -3.94 -2.62 12.96
C ALA A 36 -3.85 -3.95 12.20
N LYS A 37 -4.24 -5.06 12.83
CA LYS A 37 -4.27 -6.38 12.19
C LYS A 37 -5.23 -6.44 10.99
N LEU A 38 -6.44 -5.90 11.12
CA LEU A 38 -7.41 -5.82 10.02
C LEU A 38 -6.83 -5.05 8.82
N TYR A 39 -6.17 -3.91 9.07
CA TYR A 39 -5.55 -3.12 8.00
C TYR A 39 -4.41 -3.87 7.34
N GLN A 40 -3.51 -4.47 8.12
CA GLN A 40 -2.40 -5.24 7.57
C GLN A 40 -2.89 -6.39 6.70
N HIS A 41 -3.89 -7.15 7.17
CA HIS A 41 -4.44 -8.27 6.43
C HIS A 41 -5.17 -7.83 5.16
N GLY A 42 -6.06 -6.84 5.27
CA GLY A 42 -6.81 -6.32 4.12
C GLY A 42 -5.91 -5.71 3.05
N PHE A 43 -4.89 -4.94 3.45
CA PHE A 43 -3.95 -4.35 2.50
C PHE A 43 -2.97 -5.36 1.93
N GLN A 44 -2.61 -6.43 2.66
CA GLN A 44 -1.86 -7.54 2.07
C GLN A 44 -2.61 -8.10 0.86
N LEU A 45 -3.90 -8.40 1.01
CA LEU A 45 -4.72 -8.95 -0.07
C LEU A 45 -4.90 -7.94 -1.22
N LEU A 46 -4.99 -6.63 -0.91
CA LEU A 46 -5.04 -5.58 -1.91
C LEU A 46 -3.71 -5.45 -2.70
N GLU A 47 -2.57 -5.49 -2.01
CA GLU A 47 -1.24 -5.48 -2.65
C GLU A 47 -1.06 -6.71 -3.55
N GLU A 48 -1.47 -7.89 -3.09
CA GLU A 48 -1.49 -9.11 -3.91
C GLU A 48 -2.39 -8.94 -5.14
N GLN A 49 -3.58 -8.34 -4.99
CA GLN A 49 -4.52 -8.08 -6.09
C GLN A 49 -3.93 -7.15 -7.15
N LEU A 50 -3.45 -5.98 -6.74
CA LEU A 50 -2.90 -4.97 -7.63
C LEU A 50 -1.57 -5.42 -8.24
N GLY A 51 -0.70 -6.03 -7.43
CA GLY A 51 0.58 -6.56 -7.87
C GLY A 51 0.40 -7.64 -8.92
N THR A 52 -0.52 -8.58 -8.70
CA THR A 52 -0.88 -9.61 -9.68
C THR A 52 -1.42 -9.00 -10.97
N TYR A 53 -2.35 -8.05 -10.87
CA TYR A 53 -2.92 -7.39 -12.05
C TYR A 53 -1.86 -6.69 -12.90
N ILE A 54 -1.02 -5.86 -12.29
CA ILE A 54 0.04 -5.14 -13.02
C ILE A 54 1.02 -6.15 -13.62
N LYS A 55 1.42 -7.16 -12.86
CA LYS A 55 2.36 -8.19 -13.31
C LYS A 55 1.81 -9.01 -14.50
N GLU A 56 0.54 -9.36 -14.49
CA GLU A 56 -0.08 -10.18 -15.55
C GLU A 56 -0.44 -9.37 -16.80
N TYR A 57 -0.81 -8.09 -16.65
CA TYR A 57 -1.38 -7.29 -17.73
C TYR A 57 -0.50 -6.14 -18.23
N TYR A 58 0.72 -6.00 -17.73
CA TYR A 58 1.68 -5.01 -18.20
C TYR A 58 3.05 -5.61 -18.50
N SER A 59 3.43 -5.57 -19.77
CA SER A 59 4.80 -5.79 -20.22
C SER A 59 5.69 -4.59 -19.89
N GLY A 60 7.00 -4.83 -19.76
CA GLY A 60 8.00 -3.78 -19.56
C GLY A 60 8.19 -3.34 -18.11
N VAL A 61 7.48 -3.96 -17.17
CA VAL A 61 7.67 -3.77 -15.73
C VAL A 61 8.81 -4.66 -15.24
N GLU A 62 9.70 -4.11 -14.43
CA GLU A 62 10.79 -4.81 -13.78
C GLU A 62 10.47 -5.12 -12.30
N LYS A 63 9.88 -4.14 -11.60
CA LYS A 63 9.52 -4.29 -10.18
C LYS A 63 8.28 -3.47 -9.85
N ILE A 64 7.48 -3.99 -8.93
CA ILE A 64 6.35 -3.32 -8.29
C ILE A 64 6.66 -3.25 -6.80
N GLU A 65 6.65 -2.05 -6.21
CA GLU A 65 6.97 -1.84 -4.81
C GLU A 65 5.85 -1.06 -4.13
N PHE A 66 5.34 -1.59 -3.02
CA PHE A 66 4.29 -0.94 -2.25
C PHE A 66 4.87 -0.07 -1.14
N SER A 67 4.30 1.12 -0.98
CA SER A 67 4.54 1.96 0.19
C SER A 67 4.02 1.29 1.47
N PRO A 68 4.39 1.79 2.67
CA PRO A 68 3.62 1.48 3.86
C PRO A 68 2.14 1.83 3.66
N ILE A 69 1.29 1.21 4.47
CA ILE A 69 -0.11 1.55 4.62
C ILE A 69 -0.17 2.88 5.37
N TYR A 70 -0.50 3.95 4.65
CA TYR A 70 -0.68 5.28 5.19
C TYR A 70 -2.04 5.42 5.83
N VAL A 71 -2.06 5.96 7.04
CA VAL A 71 -3.27 6.27 7.82
C VAL A 71 -3.25 7.76 8.11
N THR A 72 -4.26 8.52 7.66
CA THR A 72 -4.42 9.92 8.12
C THR A 72 -5.22 9.92 9.43
N GLU A 73 -4.84 10.80 10.36
CA GLU A 73 -5.46 10.85 11.70
C GLU A 73 -6.73 11.72 11.75
N GLU A 74 -7.18 12.27 10.61
CA GLU A 74 -8.41 13.06 10.56
C GLU A 74 -9.67 12.18 10.52
N GLY A 75 -10.42 12.22 11.63
CA GLY A 75 -11.82 11.79 11.70
C GLY A 75 -12.01 10.29 11.88
N SER A 76 -13.03 9.91 12.64
CA SER A 76 -13.40 8.54 13.02
C SER A 76 -13.90 7.66 11.87
N THR A 77 -13.52 7.94 10.63
CA THR A 77 -13.99 7.25 9.43
C THR A 77 -12.86 6.41 8.84
N PHE A 78 -13.13 5.13 8.60
CA PHE A 78 -12.25 4.16 7.94
C PHE A 78 -11.80 4.56 6.51
N SER A 79 -12.09 5.76 6.02
CA SER A 79 -11.93 6.18 4.63
C SER A 79 -10.56 6.76 4.26
N ASN A 80 -9.65 6.98 5.21
CA ASN A 80 -8.38 7.65 4.95
C ASN A 80 -7.15 6.74 5.12
N VAL A 81 -7.27 5.50 4.67
CA VAL A 81 -6.17 4.52 4.67
C VAL A 81 -5.86 4.12 3.24
N TYR A 82 -4.59 4.21 2.84
CA TYR A 82 -4.18 3.97 1.45
C TYR A 82 -2.72 3.52 1.34
N ILE A 83 -2.38 2.94 0.19
CA ILE A 83 -1.01 2.62 -0.24
C ILE A 83 -0.69 3.36 -1.53
N ARG A 84 0.59 3.38 -1.90
CA ARG A 84 1.10 3.94 -3.15
C ARG A 84 1.99 2.91 -3.84
N PRO A 85 1.45 2.18 -4.83
CA PRO A 85 2.26 1.29 -5.66
C PRO A 85 3.27 2.11 -6.48
N THR A 86 4.51 1.65 -6.57
CA THR A 86 5.56 2.24 -7.42
C THR A 86 6.00 1.20 -8.44
N ILE A 87 5.94 1.57 -9.71
CA ILE A 87 6.36 0.73 -10.84
C ILE A 87 7.77 1.15 -11.24
N TYR A 88 8.65 0.18 -11.43
CA TYR A 88 9.96 0.32 -12.03
C TYR A 88 9.92 -0.30 -13.42
N ASP A 89 10.37 0.43 -14.43
CA ASP A 89 10.48 -0.09 -15.80
C ASP A 89 11.87 -0.66 -16.08
N LYS A 90 12.00 -1.43 -17.17
CA LYS A 90 13.27 -2.04 -17.61
C LYS A 90 14.31 -1.03 -18.12
N HIS A 91 14.03 0.26 -18.08
CA HIS A 91 14.93 1.33 -18.49
C HIS A 91 15.50 2.11 -17.29
N GLY A 92 15.24 1.66 -16.06
CA GLY A 92 15.72 2.29 -14.84
C GLY A 92 14.89 3.50 -14.39
N ASN A 93 13.71 3.72 -14.99
CA ASN A 93 12.78 4.73 -14.47
C ASN A 93 11.85 4.12 -13.42
N LYS A 94 11.31 4.98 -12.56
CA LYS A 94 10.27 4.60 -11.61
C LYS A 94 9.19 5.66 -11.53
N ALA A 95 7.95 5.22 -11.31
CA ALA A 95 6.82 6.11 -11.13
C ALA A 95 5.83 5.56 -10.10
N THR A 96 5.28 6.45 -9.30
CA THR A 96 4.35 6.11 -8.22
C THR A 96 2.91 6.35 -8.69
N LEU A 97 2.04 5.36 -8.46
CA LEU A 97 0.62 5.46 -8.72
C LEU A 97 -0.09 6.25 -7.60
N GLY A 98 -1.24 6.83 -7.94
CA GLY A 98 -2.08 7.57 -6.99
C GLY A 98 -1.62 9.00 -6.72
N THR A 99 -0.60 9.50 -7.43
CA THR A 99 -0.17 10.90 -7.37
C THR A 99 -0.76 11.70 -8.54
N PRO A 100 -1.15 12.96 -8.34
CA PRO A 100 -1.60 13.83 -9.44
C PRO A 100 -0.55 13.92 -10.55
N ILE A 101 -0.99 13.82 -11.81
CA ILE A 101 -0.13 13.94 -12.99
C ILE A 101 -0.82 14.90 -13.96
N ASN A 102 -0.25 16.08 -14.15
CA ASN A 102 -0.87 17.19 -14.89
C ASN A 102 -2.30 17.46 -14.38
N ASN A 103 -3.32 17.29 -15.23
CA ASN A 103 -4.73 17.48 -14.89
C ASN A 103 -5.45 16.17 -14.49
N TYR A 104 -4.74 15.04 -14.44
CA TYR A 104 -5.30 13.76 -14.02
C TYR A 104 -5.05 13.55 -12.52
N ASN A 105 -6.12 13.36 -11.76
CA ASN A 105 -6.07 13.04 -10.34
C ASN A 105 -6.53 11.58 -10.15
N PRO A 106 -5.60 10.61 -10.03
CA PRO A 106 -5.96 9.21 -9.83
C PRO A 106 -6.70 8.99 -8.50
N SER A 107 -7.53 7.95 -8.45
CA SER A 107 -8.10 7.50 -7.18
C SER A 107 -7.00 7.03 -6.23
N SER A 108 -7.21 7.18 -4.92
CA SER A 108 -6.35 6.54 -3.93
C SER A 108 -6.46 5.02 -4.05
N PHE A 109 -5.37 4.31 -3.77
CA PHE A 109 -5.36 2.85 -3.66
C PHE A 109 -5.59 2.49 -2.20
N GLY A 110 -6.84 2.38 -1.76
CA GLY A 110 -7.14 2.30 -0.35
C GLY A 110 -8.56 1.91 -0.02
N ILE A 111 -8.95 2.20 1.22
CA ILE A 111 -10.29 1.86 1.72
C ILE A 111 -11.35 2.66 0.94
N VAL A 112 -12.52 2.06 0.70
CA VAL A 112 -13.64 2.56 -0.12
C VAL A 112 -13.39 2.51 -1.63
N SER A 113 -12.18 2.77 -2.09
CA SER A 113 -11.86 2.73 -3.52
C SER A 113 -11.60 1.32 -4.03
N HIS A 114 -10.79 0.52 -3.33
CA HIS A 114 -10.36 -0.81 -3.76
C HIS A 114 -10.61 -1.91 -2.73
N VAL A 115 -10.64 -1.57 -1.45
CA VAL A 115 -10.91 -2.51 -0.36
C VAL A 115 -11.92 -1.91 0.63
N ILE A 116 -12.75 -2.74 1.24
CA ILE A 116 -13.62 -2.36 2.36
C ILE A 116 -13.23 -3.22 3.55
N LEU A 117 -12.95 -2.55 4.67
CA LEU A 117 -12.51 -3.20 5.90
C LEU A 117 -13.49 -2.84 7.02
N ASN A 118 -13.99 -3.85 7.71
CA ASN A 118 -14.87 -3.70 8.85
C ASN A 118 -14.71 -4.87 9.82
N PHE A 119 -15.53 -4.88 10.87
CA PHE A 119 -15.75 -6.05 11.71
C PHE A 119 -17.20 -6.54 11.58
N ASP A 120 -17.40 -7.85 11.60
CA ASP A 120 -18.74 -8.44 11.65
C ASP A 120 -19.39 -8.30 13.04
N GLY A 121 -20.62 -8.80 13.20
CA GLY A 121 -21.36 -8.74 14.46
C GLY A 121 -20.71 -9.49 15.63
N ASP A 122 -19.86 -10.48 15.33
CA ASP A 122 -19.08 -11.24 16.31
C ASP A 122 -17.69 -10.62 16.54
N GLY A 123 -17.36 -9.57 15.80
CA GLY A 123 -16.09 -8.87 15.85
C GLY A 123 -14.96 -9.55 15.05
N ASN A 124 -15.25 -10.48 14.15
CA ASN A 124 -14.24 -11.00 13.23
C ASN A 124 -13.94 -9.98 12.13
N GLU A 125 -12.79 -10.12 11.48
CA GLU A 125 -12.41 -9.30 10.32
C GLU A 125 -13.42 -9.52 9.18
N ALA A 126 -13.90 -8.43 8.59
CA ALA A 126 -14.72 -8.42 7.38
C ALA A 126 -13.96 -7.64 6.30
N ILE A 127 -13.55 -8.31 5.23
CA ILE A 127 -12.67 -7.78 4.19
C ILE A 127 -13.30 -8.06 2.83
N ASP A 128 -13.67 -7.00 2.12
CA ASP A 128 -14.12 -7.09 0.74
C ASP A 128 -13.12 -6.41 -0.20
N LEU A 129 -12.65 -7.12 -1.22
CA LEU A 129 -11.93 -6.52 -2.34
C LEU A 129 -12.91 -6.17 -3.46
N LYS A 130 -12.63 -5.08 -4.20
CA LYS A 130 -13.41 -4.79 -5.40
C LYS A 130 -12.94 -5.64 -6.58
N ASP A 131 -13.88 -6.24 -7.29
CA ASP A 131 -13.61 -6.91 -8.55
C ASP A 131 -13.49 -5.91 -9.71
N SER A 132 -13.18 -6.44 -10.90
CA SER A 132 -13.11 -5.66 -12.14
C SER A 132 -14.41 -4.99 -12.60
N LYS A 133 -15.55 -5.26 -11.95
CA LYS A 133 -16.85 -4.62 -12.19
C LYS A 133 -17.22 -3.65 -11.06
N GLY A 134 -16.39 -3.54 -10.02
CA GLY A 134 -16.65 -2.73 -8.84
C GLY A 134 -17.55 -3.39 -7.80
N ASN A 135 -17.83 -4.70 -7.94
CA ASN A 135 -18.56 -5.46 -6.92
C ASN A 135 -17.61 -5.84 -5.78
N ASN A 136 -18.17 -6.00 -4.59
CA ASN A 136 -17.44 -6.47 -3.42
C ASN A 136 -17.34 -8.01 -3.44
N ILE A 137 -16.13 -8.52 -3.24
CA ILE A 137 -15.81 -9.93 -3.07
C ILE A 137 -15.30 -10.15 -1.66
N ASP A 138 -16.06 -10.90 -0.86
CA ASP A 138 -15.66 -11.28 0.49
C ASP A 138 -14.43 -12.20 0.45
N VAL A 139 -13.35 -11.71 1.05
CA VAL A 139 -12.07 -12.40 1.20
C VAL A 139 -11.64 -12.49 2.66
N SER A 140 -12.56 -12.30 3.61
CA SER A 140 -12.30 -12.22 5.05
C SER A 140 -11.54 -13.43 5.62
N LYS A 141 -11.77 -14.62 5.04
CA LYS A 141 -11.13 -15.88 5.45
C LYS A 141 -9.89 -16.26 4.63
N ALA A 142 -9.57 -15.49 3.60
CA ALA A 142 -8.48 -15.80 2.70
C ALA A 142 -7.14 -15.38 3.33
N GLN A 143 -6.13 -16.26 3.33
CA GLN A 143 -4.77 -15.90 3.77
C GLN A 143 -3.97 -15.21 2.66
N HIS A 144 -4.33 -15.49 1.40
CA HIS A 144 -3.78 -14.93 0.18
C HIS A 144 -4.91 -14.69 -0.81
N LEU A 145 -4.65 -13.87 -1.83
CA LEU A 145 -5.58 -13.47 -2.88
C LEU A 145 -6.22 -14.71 -3.54
N PRO A 146 -7.54 -14.91 -3.39
CA PRO A 146 -8.21 -16.01 -4.07
C PRO A 146 -8.39 -15.68 -5.56
N ASP A 147 -8.43 -16.70 -6.42
CA ASP A 147 -8.56 -16.52 -7.87
C ASP A 147 -9.78 -15.70 -8.27
N VAL A 148 -10.89 -15.83 -7.54
CA VAL A 148 -12.14 -15.07 -7.78
C VAL A 148 -11.98 -13.55 -7.58
N ALA A 149 -10.98 -13.14 -6.79
CA ALA A 149 -10.70 -11.73 -6.54
C ALA A 149 -9.63 -11.16 -7.49
N LYS A 150 -9.04 -11.96 -8.39
CA LYS A 150 -8.07 -11.45 -9.37
C LYS A 150 -8.74 -10.50 -10.36
N LEU A 151 -8.04 -9.40 -10.67
CA LEU A 151 -8.52 -8.41 -11.63
C LEU A 151 -8.14 -8.83 -13.05
N THR A 152 -9.05 -8.58 -13.98
CA THR A 152 -8.80 -8.69 -15.44
C THR A 152 -8.84 -7.33 -16.13
N ARG A 153 -9.33 -6.32 -15.41
CA ARG A 153 -9.33 -4.90 -15.78
C ARG A 153 -9.42 -4.05 -14.50
N GLU A 154 -8.77 -2.89 -14.51
CA GLU A 154 -8.91 -1.88 -13.46
C GLU A 154 -8.65 -0.50 -14.08
N SER A 155 -9.72 0.24 -14.35
CA SER A 155 -9.66 1.46 -15.16
C SER A 155 -8.86 2.59 -14.51
N SER A 156 -8.82 2.67 -13.18
CA SER A 156 -8.07 3.72 -12.48
C SER A 156 -6.56 3.51 -12.65
N THR A 157 -6.10 2.28 -12.41
CA THR A 157 -4.72 1.81 -12.62
C THR A 157 -4.35 1.97 -14.07
N ASP A 158 -5.22 1.57 -14.99
CA ASP A 158 -5.00 1.69 -16.43
C ASP A 158 -4.75 3.14 -16.85
N GLY A 159 -5.65 4.04 -16.44
CA GLY A 159 -5.55 5.46 -16.72
C GLY A 159 -4.31 6.10 -16.11
N ASN A 160 -3.97 5.71 -14.87
CA ASN A 160 -2.79 6.22 -14.20
C ASN A 160 -1.49 5.77 -14.89
N ILE A 161 -1.32 4.48 -15.19
CA ILE A 161 -0.13 3.97 -15.89
C ILE A 161 -0.02 4.59 -17.28
N LYS A 162 -1.13 4.70 -18.01
CA LYS A 162 -1.14 5.36 -19.32
C LYS A 162 -0.65 6.80 -19.21
N SER A 163 -1.14 7.56 -18.22
CA SER A 163 -0.71 8.94 -18.00
C SER A 163 0.77 9.06 -17.65
N LEU A 164 1.33 8.09 -16.90
CA LEU A 164 2.76 8.05 -16.58
C LEU A 164 3.63 7.76 -17.82
N VAL A 165 3.17 6.87 -18.69
CA VAL A 165 3.84 6.56 -19.96
C VAL A 165 3.75 7.74 -20.94
N ASP A 166 2.57 8.33 -21.10
CA ASP A 166 2.33 9.48 -22.00
C ASP A 166 3.21 10.69 -21.61
N ASN A 167 3.47 10.88 -20.30
CA ASN A 167 4.35 11.93 -19.79
C ASN A 167 5.83 11.53 -19.72
N GLY A 168 6.20 10.34 -20.21
CA GLY A 168 7.58 9.87 -20.28
C GLY A 168 8.22 9.51 -18.92
N GLN A 169 7.45 9.40 -17.85
CA GLN A 169 7.95 8.93 -16.54
C GLN A 169 8.18 7.42 -16.52
N LEU A 170 7.39 6.68 -17.30
CA LEU A 170 7.61 5.27 -17.60
C LEU A 170 7.87 5.08 -19.09
N LYS A 171 8.77 4.16 -19.42
CA LYS A 171 9.18 3.83 -20.78
C LYS A 171 9.01 2.33 -21.01
N GLY A 172 8.51 1.95 -22.19
CA GLY A 172 8.37 0.54 -22.58
C GLY A 172 7.32 -0.25 -21.80
N VAL A 173 6.60 0.40 -20.86
CA VAL A 173 5.48 -0.21 -20.14
C VAL A 173 4.25 -0.23 -21.05
N VAL A 174 3.73 -1.42 -21.34
CA VAL A 174 2.64 -1.64 -22.31
C VAL A 174 1.60 -2.56 -21.71
N LYS A 175 0.32 -2.18 -21.82
CA LYS A 175 -0.79 -3.04 -21.43
C LYS A 175 -0.98 -4.15 -22.46
N ASP A 176 -0.75 -5.40 -22.08
CA ASP A 176 -0.96 -6.58 -22.92
C ASP A 176 -1.10 -7.85 -22.07
N ALA A 177 -1.48 -8.96 -22.71
CA ALA A 177 -1.63 -10.24 -22.03
C ALA A 177 -0.31 -11.01 -21.83
N LYS A 178 0.83 -10.46 -22.26
CA LYS A 178 2.14 -11.09 -22.03
C LYS A 178 2.61 -10.81 -20.61
N GLY A 179 2.30 -9.61 -20.11
CA GLY A 179 2.67 -9.18 -18.77
C GLY A 179 4.19 -9.14 -18.57
N SER A 180 4.59 -9.13 -17.30
CA SER A 180 5.98 -9.18 -16.86
C SER A 180 6.16 -10.33 -15.87
N PRO A 181 6.22 -11.59 -16.34
CA PRO A 181 6.28 -12.77 -15.46
C PRO A 181 7.46 -12.76 -14.49
N ASP A 182 8.57 -12.12 -14.89
CA ASP A 182 9.78 -11.99 -14.08
C ASP A 182 9.78 -10.75 -13.17
N ALA A 183 8.74 -9.91 -13.19
CA ALA A 183 8.69 -8.73 -12.35
C ALA A 183 8.67 -9.10 -10.86
N GLU A 184 9.52 -8.44 -10.08
CA GLU A 184 9.52 -8.55 -8.63
C GLU A 184 8.33 -7.79 -8.03
N ILE A 185 7.71 -8.34 -6.98
CA ILE A 185 6.69 -7.64 -6.20
C ILE A 185 7.22 -7.52 -4.76
N VAL A 186 7.37 -6.29 -4.29
CA VAL A 186 7.81 -5.96 -2.93
C VAL A 186 6.61 -5.46 -2.12
N TYR A 187 6.10 -6.34 -1.27
CA TYR A 187 4.97 -6.09 -0.37
C TYR A 187 5.37 -5.29 0.87
N ASN A 188 4.45 -4.48 1.42
CA ASN A 188 4.75 -3.63 2.57
C ASN A 188 3.53 -3.33 3.46
N VAL A 189 3.19 -4.30 4.31
CA VAL A 189 2.11 -4.19 5.30
C VAL A 189 2.48 -3.39 6.56
N ASN A 190 3.52 -2.55 6.51
CA ASN A 190 3.85 -1.67 7.63
C ASN A 190 2.86 -0.50 7.70
N LEU A 191 2.47 -0.11 8.91
CA LEU A 191 1.57 1.03 9.14
C LEU A 191 2.39 2.30 9.39
N SER A 192 2.06 3.37 8.68
CA SER A 192 2.67 4.70 8.84
C SER A 192 1.58 5.76 8.92
N LYS A 193 1.83 6.84 9.67
CA LYS A 193 1.07 8.08 9.47
C LYS A 193 1.31 8.56 8.04
N ALA A 194 0.27 9.07 7.40
CA ALA A 194 0.45 9.87 6.21
C ALA A 194 1.22 11.14 6.62
N ASN A 195 2.30 11.45 5.92
CA ASN A 195 2.89 12.78 6.03
C ASN A 195 2.01 13.69 5.17
N GLU A 196 1.39 14.70 5.78
CA GLU A 196 0.76 15.82 5.06
C GLU A 196 1.79 16.58 4.22
#